data_AF-A8WYN7-F1
#
_entry.id   AF-A8WYN7-F1
#
_cell.length_a   1.000
_cell.length_b   1.000
_cell.length_c   1.000
_cell.angle_alpha   90.00
_cell.angle_beta   90.00
_cell.angle_gamma   90.00
#
_symmetry.space_group_name_H-M   'P 1'
#
loop_
_entity.id
_entity.type
_entity.pdbx_description
1 polymer ?
#
loop_
_entity_poly.entity_id
_entity_poly.type
_entity_poly.pdbx_seq_one_letter_code
_entity_poly.pdbx_strand_id
1 'polypeptide(L)'
;MAAKESTKSTKSTEECAAPQSGFYGLADHPNHGIIASILKRKSRKFKISDEVMKMCKAVEAYKSASDNLHQSILYWLVEDPDISKQLVSVFKTDPKYKYAGQYLMTYENLMKRGRDKTKYESMEPVMKTLMALDVEQEKRIKKMVEILRPLTKFIGEDYWEYARLRKVYWESLEGYEDAITVQNKERTEQSEQATANAQKWRNDCRQKITDFIQTSIFDQKSKHAECVLKFRDEAVYFHRAMSELIPFNEGKNNSGMKAPTSK
;
A
#
# COMPACT_ATOMS: atom_id res chain seq x y z
N MET A 1 -9.00 -19.63 34.83
CA MET A 1 -9.70 -19.13 33.62
C MET A 1 -8.77 -18.18 32.92
N ALA A 2 -8.26 -18.57 31.74
CA ALA A 2 -7.37 -17.75 30.94
C ALA A 2 -8.00 -17.67 29.53
N ALA A 3 -8.43 -16.47 29.15
CA ALA A 3 -8.90 -16.20 27.80
C ALA A 3 -7.68 -16.17 26.88
N LYS A 4 -7.60 -17.13 25.95
CA LYS A 4 -6.58 -17.16 24.91
C LYS A 4 -6.97 -16.20 23.78
N GLU A 5 -5.98 -15.39 23.42
CA GLU A 5 -5.97 -14.41 22.35
C GLU A 5 -6.34 -15.01 20.98
N SER A 6 -7.11 -14.24 20.20
CA SER A 6 -7.41 -14.55 18.81
C SER A 6 -6.21 -14.20 17.92
N THR A 7 -5.40 -15.20 17.58
CA THR A 7 -4.47 -15.09 16.45
C THR A 7 -5.24 -15.28 15.14
N LYS A 8 -5.66 -14.18 14.51
CA LYS A 8 -6.10 -14.19 13.10
C LYS A 8 -4.89 -14.46 12.21
N SER A 9 -4.74 -15.71 11.77
CA SER A 9 -3.82 -16.11 10.70
C SER A 9 -4.54 -16.00 9.36
N THR A 10 -4.28 -14.95 8.59
CA THR A 10 -4.66 -14.86 7.16
C THR A 10 -3.59 -15.53 6.30
N LYS A 11 -3.39 -16.84 6.47
CA LYS A 11 -2.72 -17.66 5.46
C LYS A 11 -3.76 -17.99 4.39
N SER A 12 -3.77 -17.22 3.30
CA SER A 12 -4.31 -17.67 2.02
C SER A 12 -3.35 -18.69 1.44
N THR A 13 -3.49 -19.94 1.87
CA THR A 13 -3.01 -21.11 1.15
C THR A 13 -4.23 -21.97 0.84
N GLU A 14 -5.04 -21.53 -0.10
CA GLU A 14 -5.92 -22.41 -0.87
C GLU A 14 -5.27 -22.67 -2.23
N GLU A 15 -4.15 -23.39 -2.20
CA GLU A 15 -3.89 -24.34 -3.27
C GLU A 15 -4.95 -25.44 -3.13
N CYS A 16 -5.81 -25.58 -4.14
CA CYS A 16 -6.71 -26.71 -4.32
C CYS A 16 -7.74 -26.96 -3.20
N ALA A 17 -8.81 -26.16 -3.16
CA ALA A 17 -10.09 -26.69 -2.70
C ALA A 17 -10.61 -27.71 -3.72
N ALA A 18 -10.30 -28.99 -3.51
CA ALA A 18 -11.01 -30.08 -4.18
C ALA A 18 -12.50 -29.98 -3.79
N PRO A 19 -13.44 -30.09 -4.74
CA PRO A 19 -14.86 -30.12 -4.38
C PRO A 19 -15.11 -31.34 -3.49
N GLN A 20 -15.70 -31.11 -2.32
CA GLN A 20 -16.10 -32.16 -1.40
C GLN A 20 -16.89 -33.24 -2.17
N SER A 21 -16.35 -34.46 -2.19
CA SER A 21 -17.05 -35.62 -2.70
C SER A 21 -18.24 -35.92 -1.81
N GLY A 22 -19.46 -35.83 -2.36
CA GLY A 22 -20.68 -36.33 -1.73
C GLY A 22 -21.64 -35.24 -1.26
N PHE A 23 -22.34 -34.62 -2.20
CA PHE A 23 -23.66 -34.05 -1.92
C PHE A 23 -24.70 -34.97 -2.57
N TYR A 24 -25.11 -36.00 -1.83
CA TYR A 24 -26.18 -36.92 -2.23
C TYR A 24 -27.50 -36.15 -2.26
N GLY A 25 -28.11 -36.02 -3.44
CA GLY A 25 -29.45 -35.42 -3.60
C GLY A 25 -29.68 -34.65 -4.90
N LEU A 26 -28.66 -34.45 -5.74
CA LEU A 26 -28.78 -33.66 -6.97
C LEU A 26 -29.09 -34.48 -8.24
N ALA A 27 -28.90 -35.80 -8.22
CA ALA A 27 -29.02 -36.65 -9.41
C ALA A 27 -30.44 -36.66 -10.03
N ASP A 28 -31.48 -36.46 -9.22
CA ASP A 28 -32.89 -36.53 -9.67
C ASP A 28 -33.56 -35.15 -9.80
N HIS A 29 -32.81 -34.05 -9.69
CA HIS A 29 -33.38 -32.71 -9.79
C HIS A 29 -33.54 -32.31 -11.27
N PRO A 30 -34.70 -31.78 -11.73
CA PRO A 30 -34.93 -31.41 -13.13
C PRO A 30 -33.95 -30.35 -13.66
N ASN A 31 -33.29 -29.60 -12.77
CA ASN A 31 -32.24 -28.64 -13.10
C ASN A 31 -30.81 -29.20 -12.99
N HIS A 32 -30.61 -30.51 -12.82
CA HIS A 32 -29.28 -31.12 -12.66
C HIS A 32 -28.34 -30.77 -13.83
N GLY A 33 -28.85 -30.74 -15.07
CA GLY A 33 -28.08 -30.30 -16.25
C GLY A 33 -27.67 -28.83 -16.19
N ILE A 34 -28.55 -27.95 -15.70
CA ILE A 34 -28.30 -26.51 -15.57
C ILE A 34 -27.27 -26.26 -14.46
N ILE A 35 -27.46 -26.87 -13.30
CA ILE A 35 -26.56 -26.74 -12.13
C ILE A 35 -25.18 -27.33 -12.45
N ALA A 36 -25.10 -28.48 -13.12
CA ALA A 36 -23.84 -29.05 -13.60
C ALA A 36 -23.17 -28.18 -14.67
N SER A 37 -23.93 -27.51 -15.55
CA SER A 37 -23.38 -26.58 -16.54
C SER A 37 -22.80 -25.31 -15.90
N ILE A 38 -23.46 -24.80 -14.85
CA ILE A 38 -23.02 -23.63 -14.09
C ILE A 38 -21.77 -23.96 -13.26
N LEU A 39 -21.74 -25.14 -12.62
CA LEU A 39 -20.58 -25.64 -11.89
C LEU A 39 -19.38 -25.91 -12.81
N LYS A 40 -19.61 -26.46 -14.02
CA LYS A 40 -18.58 -26.62 -15.05
C LYS A 40 -18.06 -25.28 -15.57
N ARG A 41 -18.91 -24.26 -15.74
CA ARG A 41 -18.48 -22.89 -16.09
C ARG A 41 -17.60 -22.28 -15.01
N LYS A 42 -17.94 -22.46 -13.73
CA LYS A 42 -17.16 -21.94 -12.58
C LYS A 42 -15.79 -22.60 -12.38
N SER A 43 -15.48 -23.75 -13.02
CA SER A 43 -14.21 -24.46 -12.84
C SER A 43 -13.30 -24.49 -14.08
N ARG A 44 -13.63 -23.77 -15.15
CA ARG A 44 -12.79 -23.74 -16.36
C ARG A 44 -11.47 -23.05 -16.07
N LYS A 45 -10.38 -23.80 -16.24
CA LYS A 45 -9.01 -23.29 -16.20
C LYS A 45 -8.62 -22.86 -17.62
N PHE A 46 -8.69 -21.56 -17.90
CA PHE A 46 -8.25 -21.02 -19.19
C PHE A 46 -6.72 -20.99 -19.25
N LYS A 47 -6.16 -21.41 -20.39
CA LYS A 47 -4.71 -21.36 -20.60
C LYS A 47 -4.30 -19.94 -21.02
N ILE A 48 -3.90 -19.13 -20.04
CA ILE A 48 -3.21 -17.86 -20.31
C ILE A 48 -1.88 -18.16 -21.01
N SER A 49 -1.48 -17.32 -21.97
CA SER A 49 -0.15 -17.41 -22.59
C SER A 49 0.95 -17.27 -21.55
N ASP A 50 1.98 -18.11 -21.61
CA ASP A 50 3.07 -18.16 -20.61
C ASP A 50 3.75 -16.80 -20.39
N GLU A 51 3.90 -16.01 -21.46
CA GLU A 51 4.45 -14.65 -21.41
C GLU A 51 3.61 -13.72 -20.52
N VAL A 52 2.31 -13.57 -20.82
CA VAL A 52 1.39 -12.74 -20.02
C VAL A 52 1.30 -13.26 -18.58
N MET A 53 1.31 -14.57 -18.38
CA MET A 53 1.32 -15.15 -17.02
C MET A 53 2.58 -14.74 -16.24
N LYS A 54 3.75 -14.79 -16.88
CA LYS A 54 5.02 -14.35 -16.29
C LYS A 54 5.01 -12.86 -15.95
N MET A 55 4.48 -12.03 -16.86
CA MET A 55 4.35 -10.58 -16.61
C MET A 55 3.42 -10.29 -15.45
N CYS A 56 2.23 -10.90 -15.40
CA CYS A 56 1.29 -10.76 -14.28
C CYS A 56 1.95 -11.16 -12.95
N LYS A 57 2.64 -12.32 -12.89
CA LYS A 57 3.37 -12.73 -11.68
C LYS A 57 4.41 -11.70 -11.24
N ALA A 58 5.14 -11.11 -12.18
CA ALA A 58 6.11 -10.06 -11.90
C ALA A 58 5.45 -8.78 -11.37
N VAL A 59 4.27 -8.41 -11.89
CA VAL A 59 3.48 -7.28 -11.37
C VAL A 59 3.00 -7.55 -9.94
N GLU A 60 2.46 -8.74 -9.65
CA GLU A 60 1.99 -9.08 -8.29
C GLU A 60 3.14 -9.04 -7.27
N ALA A 61 4.28 -9.62 -7.61
CA ALA A 61 5.47 -9.58 -6.76
C ALA A 61 5.94 -8.14 -6.53
N TYR A 62 5.97 -7.34 -7.59
CA TYR A 62 6.37 -5.93 -7.52
C TYR A 62 5.39 -5.09 -6.69
N LYS A 63 4.08 -5.33 -6.83
CA LYS A 63 3.04 -4.69 -6.02
C LYS A 63 3.24 -5.02 -4.56
N SER A 64 3.41 -6.30 -4.22
CA SER A 64 3.56 -6.70 -2.81
C SER A 64 4.77 -6.04 -2.16
N ALA A 65 5.92 -5.99 -2.85
CA ALA A 65 7.10 -5.32 -2.33
C ALA A 65 6.91 -3.80 -2.18
N SER A 66 6.32 -3.16 -3.20
CA SER A 66 6.12 -1.70 -3.22
C SER A 66 5.10 -1.25 -2.19
N ASP A 67 4.01 -1.99 -2.02
CA ASP A 67 2.95 -1.72 -1.05
C ASP A 67 3.46 -1.86 0.39
N ASN A 68 4.19 -2.96 0.69
CA ASN A 68 4.81 -3.15 2.00
C ASN A 68 5.82 -2.03 2.33
N LEU A 69 6.66 -1.65 1.37
CA LEU A 69 7.61 -0.55 1.54
C LEU A 69 6.87 0.77 1.79
N HIS A 70 5.87 1.09 0.96
CA HIS A 70 5.11 2.32 1.07
C HIS A 70 4.38 2.42 2.41
N GLN A 71 3.69 1.37 2.84
CA GLN A 71 3.02 1.31 4.15
C GLN A 71 4.01 1.44 5.30
N SER A 72 5.18 0.79 5.23
CA SER A 72 6.21 0.91 6.27
C SER A 72 6.73 2.34 6.39
N ILE A 73 6.96 3.01 5.26
CA ILE A 73 7.40 4.41 5.25
C ILE A 73 6.33 5.34 5.82
N LEU A 74 5.07 5.18 5.41
CA LEU A 74 3.97 5.99 5.93
C LEU A 74 3.76 5.78 7.43
N TYR A 75 3.88 4.54 7.91
CA TYR A 75 3.83 4.25 9.33
C TYR A 75 4.98 4.93 10.09
N TRP A 76 6.20 4.88 9.56
CA TRP A 76 7.36 5.54 10.16
C TRP A 76 7.17 7.06 10.31
N LEU A 77 6.44 7.71 9.40
CA LEU A 77 6.23 9.17 9.45
C LEU A 77 5.37 9.66 10.61
N VAL A 78 4.38 8.87 11.04
CA VAL A 78 3.39 9.30 12.04
C VAL A 78 3.31 8.37 13.26
N GLU A 79 3.88 7.17 13.16
CA GLU A 79 3.90 6.12 14.20
C GLU A 79 2.50 5.70 14.70
N ASP A 80 1.45 6.11 13.97
CA ASP A 80 0.05 5.81 14.25
C ASP A 80 -0.54 4.96 13.10
N PRO A 81 -1.06 3.75 13.39
CA PRO A 81 -1.58 2.85 12.36
C PRO A 81 -2.82 3.37 11.61
N ASP A 82 -3.61 4.24 12.21
CA ASP A 82 -4.87 4.73 11.64
C ASP A 82 -4.62 5.98 10.79
N ILE A 83 -3.77 6.89 11.28
CA ILE A 83 -3.33 8.07 10.53
C ILE A 83 -2.48 7.65 9.32
N SER A 84 -1.56 6.69 9.49
CA SER A 84 -0.66 6.27 8.40
C SER A 84 -1.38 5.73 7.17
N LYS A 85 -2.50 5.01 7.35
CA LYS A 85 -3.35 4.53 6.25
C LYS A 85 -4.06 5.66 5.52
N GLN A 86 -4.34 6.77 6.20
CA GLN A 86 -5.07 7.90 5.66
C GLN A 86 -4.16 8.97 5.07
N LEU A 87 -2.86 8.99 5.40
CA LEU A 87 -1.89 9.99 4.91
C LEU A 87 -1.89 10.19 3.40
N VAL A 88 -2.24 9.14 2.66
CA VAL A 88 -2.30 9.14 1.19
C VAL A 88 -3.47 9.97 0.65
N SER A 89 -4.57 10.08 1.40
CA SER A 89 -5.81 10.76 0.99
C SER A 89 -6.08 12.03 1.79
N VAL A 90 -5.71 12.05 3.07
CA VAL A 90 -5.89 13.16 3.99
C VAL A 90 -4.60 13.35 4.76
N PHE A 91 -3.93 14.47 4.51
CA PHE A 91 -2.74 14.83 5.26
C PHE A 91 -3.11 15.12 6.72
N LYS A 92 -2.52 14.35 7.64
CA LYS A 92 -2.67 14.53 9.08
C LYS A 92 -1.38 14.08 9.77
N THR A 93 -0.90 14.88 10.69
CA THR A 93 0.21 14.55 11.59
C THR A 93 -0.29 14.37 13.01
N ASP A 94 0.51 13.72 13.83
CA ASP A 94 0.26 13.62 15.26
C ASP A 94 0.74 14.90 15.98
N PRO A 95 -0.15 15.70 16.58
CA PRO A 95 0.20 16.98 17.21
C PRO A 95 0.81 16.81 18.61
N LYS A 96 1.62 15.76 18.84
CA LYS A 96 2.28 15.44 20.12
C LYS A 96 3.05 16.64 20.69
N TYR A 97 3.84 17.32 19.86
CA TYR A 97 4.64 18.46 20.30
C TYR A 97 3.76 19.66 20.68
N LYS A 98 2.72 19.95 19.89
CA LYS A 98 1.72 20.96 20.24
C LYS A 98 1.02 20.66 21.56
N TYR A 99 0.57 19.43 21.79
CA TYR A 99 -0.07 19.06 23.05
C TYR A 99 0.89 19.14 24.24
N ALA A 100 2.14 18.72 24.08
CA ALA A 100 3.16 18.86 25.11
C ALA A 100 3.40 20.34 25.47
N GLY A 101 3.52 21.22 24.48
CA GLY A 101 3.70 22.66 24.73
C GLY A 101 2.48 23.31 25.38
N GLN A 102 1.26 22.93 24.99
CA GLN A 102 0.01 23.38 25.63
C GLN A 102 -0.08 22.90 27.08
N TYR A 103 0.30 21.65 27.35
CA TYR A 103 0.33 21.11 28.71
C TYR A 103 1.28 21.88 29.62
N LEU A 104 2.51 22.17 29.15
CA LEU A 104 3.47 22.97 29.91
C LEU A 104 2.94 24.38 30.19
N MET A 105 2.21 24.97 29.24
CA MET A 105 1.57 26.28 29.43
C MET A 105 0.51 26.23 30.54
N THR A 106 -0.33 25.20 30.56
CA THR A 106 -1.32 25.01 31.63
C THR A 106 -0.64 24.78 32.98
N TYR A 107 0.42 23.96 33.01
CA TYR A 107 1.17 23.67 34.21
C TYR A 107 1.84 24.92 34.80
N GLU A 108 2.56 25.71 33.98
CA GLU A 108 3.21 26.95 34.45
C GLU A 108 2.17 27.95 35.00
N ASN A 109 1.01 28.06 34.35
CA ASN A 109 -0.09 28.90 34.83
C ASN A 109 -0.68 28.44 36.18
N LEU A 110 -0.76 27.14 36.41
CA LEU A 110 -1.20 26.59 37.70
C LEU A 110 -0.17 26.85 38.80
N MET A 111 1.12 26.64 38.52
CA MET A 111 2.20 26.88 39.47
C MET A 111 2.30 28.37 39.87
N LYS A 112 2.12 29.29 38.92
CA LYS A 112 2.09 30.74 39.19
C LYS A 112 0.88 31.21 40.01
N ARG A 113 -0.20 30.42 40.08
CA ARG A 113 -1.43 30.75 40.82
C ARG A 113 -1.52 30.08 42.21
N GLY A 114 -0.63 29.12 42.51
CA GLY A 114 -0.61 28.40 43.78
C GLY A 114 -0.09 29.25 44.95
N ARG A 115 -0.31 28.79 46.20
CA ARG A 115 0.28 29.39 47.41
C ARG A 115 1.77 29.04 47.59
N ASP A 116 2.34 28.31 46.64
CA ASP A 116 3.73 27.86 46.65
C ASP A 116 4.64 29.04 46.28
N LYS A 117 5.60 29.36 47.17
CA LYS A 117 6.52 30.51 47.02
C LYS A 117 7.81 30.12 46.28
N THR A 118 7.90 28.87 45.83
CA THR A 118 9.07 28.35 45.13
C THR A 118 9.22 29.05 43.78
N LYS A 119 10.38 29.64 43.50
CA LYS A 119 10.68 30.25 42.18
C LYS A 119 11.04 29.14 41.20
N TYR A 120 10.14 28.88 40.26
CA TYR A 120 10.39 27.96 39.14
C TYR A 120 11.03 28.72 37.98
N GLU A 121 11.96 28.06 37.27
CA GLU A 121 12.44 28.55 35.98
C GLU A 121 11.28 28.57 34.97
N SER A 122 11.28 29.55 34.07
CA SER A 122 10.20 29.63 33.08
C SER A 122 10.29 28.49 32.08
N MET A 123 9.14 27.87 31.80
CA MET A 123 9.01 26.84 30.77
C MET A 123 8.85 27.43 29.36
N GLU A 124 8.79 28.77 29.23
CA GLU A 124 8.56 29.46 27.96
C GLU A 124 9.52 29.08 26.83
N PRO A 125 10.85 28.94 27.07
CA PRO A 125 11.76 28.49 26.02
C PRO A 125 11.41 27.10 25.49
N VAL A 126 11.07 26.17 26.39
CA VAL A 126 10.71 24.78 26.04
C VAL A 126 9.38 24.77 25.28
N MET A 127 8.40 25.55 25.71
CA MET A 127 7.12 25.68 25.00
C MET A 127 7.31 26.18 23.57
N LYS A 128 8.14 27.22 23.38
CA LYS A 128 8.47 27.77 22.06
C LYS A 128 9.16 26.73 21.17
N THR A 129 10.13 26.00 21.71
CA THR A 129 10.80 24.91 20.98
C THR A 129 9.81 23.82 20.56
N LEU A 130 8.93 23.36 21.45
CA LEU A 130 7.92 22.35 21.12
C LEU A 130 6.97 22.81 20.00
N MET A 131 6.51 24.06 20.05
CA MET A 131 5.67 24.62 18.98
C MET A 131 6.42 24.73 17.64
N ALA A 132 7.71 25.06 17.66
CA ALA A 132 8.53 25.10 16.46
C ALA A 132 8.79 23.71 15.87
N LEU A 133 9.03 22.71 16.73
CA LEU A 133 9.20 21.31 16.33
C LEU A 133 7.92 20.75 15.67
N ASP A 134 6.74 21.10 16.19
CA ASP A 134 5.44 20.71 15.62
C ASP A 134 5.27 21.21 14.18
N VAL A 135 5.54 22.51 13.96
CA VAL A 135 5.42 23.14 12.64
C VAL A 135 6.43 22.57 11.64
N GLU A 136 7.69 22.37 12.05
CA GLU A 136 8.70 21.83 11.16
C GLU A 136 8.43 20.34 10.85
N GLN A 137 7.94 19.56 11.83
CA GLN A 137 7.50 18.18 11.58
C GLN A 137 6.37 18.14 10.55
N GLU A 138 5.33 18.95 10.71
CA GLU A 138 4.19 18.98 9.78
C GLU A 138 4.66 19.29 8.34
N LYS A 139 5.45 20.37 8.20
CA LYS A 139 6.00 20.80 6.90
C LYS A 139 6.82 19.71 6.22
N ARG A 140 7.64 18.97 6.99
CA ARG A 140 8.55 17.95 6.45
C ARG A 140 7.83 16.66 6.11
N ILE A 141 6.94 16.18 6.97
CA ILE A 141 6.10 15.01 6.67
C ILE A 141 5.29 15.28 5.40
N LYS A 142 4.71 16.49 5.24
CA LYS A 142 4.00 16.85 4.02
C LYS A 142 4.87 16.72 2.78
N LYS A 143 6.09 17.25 2.83
CA LYS A 143 7.04 17.14 1.72
C LYS A 143 7.44 15.69 1.43
N MET A 144 7.65 14.88 2.47
CA MET A 144 7.99 13.46 2.32
C MET A 144 6.85 12.65 1.67
N VAL A 145 5.59 12.89 2.08
CA VAL A 145 4.40 12.29 1.44
C VAL A 145 4.32 12.68 -0.03
N GLU A 146 4.61 13.94 -0.36
CA GLU A 146 4.62 14.43 -1.75
C GLU A 146 5.72 13.79 -2.59
N ILE A 147 6.90 13.57 -2.02
CA ILE A 147 7.99 12.85 -2.69
C ILE A 147 7.53 11.42 -3.05
N LEU A 148 6.78 10.76 -2.18
CA LEU A 148 6.30 9.38 -2.37
C LEU A 148 5.13 9.25 -3.37
N ARG A 149 4.64 10.36 -3.93
CA ARG A 149 3.51 10.38 -4.88
C ARG A 149 3.61 9.36 -6.03
N PRO A 150 4.78 9.06 -6.63
CA PRO A 150 4.88 8.01 -7.66
C PRO A 150 4.48 6.62 -7.14
N LEU A 151 4.90 6.24 -5.93
CA LEU A 151 4.49 4.97 -5.31
C LEU A 151 3.01 4.97 -4.95
N THR A 152 2.51 6.08 -4.40
CA THR A 152 1.08 6.28 -4.14
C THR A 152 0.25 6.06 -5.39
N LYS A 153 0.64 6.67 -6.52
CA LYS A 153 -0.05 6.54 -7.80
C LYS A 153 -0.02 5.09 -8.29
N PHE A 154 1.14 4.44 -8.23
CA PHE A 154 1.27 3.05 -8.64
C PHE A 154 0.29 2.13 -7.87
N ILE A 155 0.23 2.28 -6.54
CA ILE A 155 -0.62 1.45 -5.67
C ILE A 155 -2.11 1.81 -5.83
N GLY A 156 -2.42 3.10 -5.92
CA GLY A 156 -3.79 3.61 -5.89
C GLY A 156 -4.49 3.67 -7.25
N GLU A 157 -3.74 3.74 -8.36
CA GLU A 157 -4.29 3.94 -9.70
C GLU A 157 -3.78 2.87 -10.68
N ASP A 158 -2.47 2.85 -10.95
CA ASP A 158 -1.92 2.05 -12.05
C ASP A 158 -2.12 0.54 -11.80
N TYR A 159 -1.99 0.08 -10.55
CA TYR A 159 -2.27 -1.30 -10.18
C TYR A 159 -3.75 -1.68 -10.36
N TRP A 160 -4.68 -0.79 -10.03
CA TRP A 160 -6.11 -1.04 -10.21
C TRP A 160 -6.49 -1.13 -11.69
N GLU A 161 -5.89 -0.29 -12.52
CA GLU A 161 -6.07 -0.36 -13.97
C GLU A 161 -5.50 -1.67 -14.55
N TYR A 162 -4.32 -2.11 -14.07
CA TYR A 162 -3.81 -3.45 -14.40
C TYR A 162 -4.77 -4.56 -13.97
N ALA A 163 -5.31 -4.52 -12.74
CA ALA A 163 -6.23 -5.53 -12.25
C ALA A 163 -7.52 -5.57 -13.09
N ARG A 164 -8.02 -4.41 -13.51
CA ARG A 164 -9.15 -4.28 -14.44
C ARG A 164 -8.82 -4.89 -15.80
N LEU A 165 -7.69 -4.56 -16.41
CA LEU A 165 -7.26 -5.11 -17.70
C LEU A 165 -7.05 -6.63 -17.64
N ARG A 166 -6.50 -7.14 -16.54
CA ARG A 166 -6.36 -8.58 -16.27
C ARG A 166 -7.70 -9.29 -16.25
N LYS A 167 -8.71 -8.69 -15.61
CA LYS A 167 -10.08 -9.23 -15.62
C LYS A 167 -10.69 -9.23 -17.01
N VAL A 168 -10.57 -8.13 -17.76
CA VAL A 168 -11.09 -8.03 -19.14
C VAL A 168 -10.40 -9.05 -20.06
N TYR A 169 -9.10 -9.26 -19.91
CA TYR A 169 -8.40 -10.29 -20.67
C TYR A 169 -8.89 -11.69 -20.32
N TRP A 170 -9.14 -11.98 -19.04
CA TRP A 170 -9.73 -13.25 -18.62
C TRP A 170 -11.12 -13.47 -19.24
N GLU A 171 -11.98 -12.46 -19.23
CA GLU A 171 -13.31 -12.50 -19.88
C GLU A 171 -13.18 -12.74 -21.40
N SER A 172 -12.15 -12.20 -22.06
CA SER A 172 -11.89 -12.45 -23.47
C SER A 172 -11.47 -13.89 -23.79
N LEU A 173 -10.77 -14.56 -22.85
CA LEU A 173 -10.43 -15.98 -22.98
C LEU A 173 -11.68 -16.86 -22.86
N GLU A 174 -12.55 -16.53 -21.91
CA GLU A 174 -13.82 -17.22 -21.71
C GLU A 174 -14.75 -17.07 -22.92
N GLY A 175 -14.91 -15.84 -23.43
CA GLY A 175 -15.74 -15.58 -24.61
C GLY A 175 -15.22 -16.28 -25.87
N TYR A 176 -13.90 -16.41 -26.01
CA TYR A 176 -13.31 -17.16 -27.14
C TYR A 176 -13.56 -18.67 -27.04
N GLU A 177 -13.40 -19.28 -25.86
CA GLU A 177 -13.71 -20.71 -25.69
C GLU A 177 -15.19 -21.02 -25.90
N ASP A 178 -16.09 -20.14 -25.45
CA ASP A 178 -17.52 -20.28 -25.69
C ASP A 178 -17.84 -20.18 -27.19
N ALA A 179 -17.21 -19.25 -27.91
CA ALA A 179 -17.37 -19.13 -29.36
C ALA A 179 -16.87 -20.38 -30.11
N ILE A 180 -15.69 -20.91 -29.74
CA ILE A 180 -15.19 -22.20 -30.29
C ILE A 180 -16.18 -23.33 -30.02
N THR A 181 -16.74 -23.39 -28.82
CA THR A 181 -17.68 -24.44 -28.43
C THR A 181 -18.94 -24.39 -29.30
N VAL A 182 -19.44 -23.19 -29.60
CA VAL A 182 -20.60 -22.99 -30.49
C VAL A 182 -20.23 -23.32 -31.94
N GLN A 183 -19.08 -22.84 -32.44
CA GLN A 183 -18.59 -23.16 -33.78
C GLN A 183 -18.47 -24.66 -34.03
N ASN A 184 -17.91 -25.40 -33.07
CA ASN A 184 -17.76 -26.85 -33.18
C ASN A 184 -19.11 -27.60 -33.21
N LYS A 185 -20.15 -27.04 -32.59
CA LYS A 185 -21.51 -27.61 -32.55
C LYS A 185 -22.32 -27.28 -33.79
N GLU A 186 -22.33 -26.01 -34.20
CA GLU A 186 -23.24 -25.49 -35.23
C GLU A 186 -22.62 -25.46 -36.62
N ARG A 187 -21.31 -25.18 -36.72
CA ARG A 187 -20.55 -25.11 -37.99
C ARG A 187 -21.22 -24.23 -39.06
N THR A 188 -21.89 -23.17 -38.62
CA THR A 188 -22.51 -22.16 -39.49
C THR A 188 -21.54 -21.02 -39.78
N GLU A 189 -21.72 -20.33 -40.90
CA GLU A 189 -20.96 -19.12 -41.25
C GLU A 189 -21.02 -18.05 -40.14
N GLN A 190 -22.17 -17.91 -39.49
CA GLN A 190 -22.35 -17.01 -38.33
C GLN A 190 -21.48 -17.43 -37.13
N SER A 191 -21.38 -18.73 -36.84
CA SER A 191 -20.54 -19.23 -35.73
C SER A 191 -19.04 -19.13 -36.03
N GLU A 192 -18.64 -19.25 -37.29
CA GLU A 192 -17.27 -18.98 -37.75
C GLU A 192 -16.92 -17.49 -37.58
N GLN A 193 -17.82 -16.59 -38.00
CA GLN A 193 -17.62 -15.15 -37.86
C GLN A 193 -17.59 -14.71 -36.38
N ALA A 194 -18.44 -15.28 -35.53
CA ALA A 194 -18.43 -15.04 -34.09
C ALA A 194 -17.09 -15.47 -33.45
N THR A 195 -16.55 -16.61 -33.87
CA THR A 195 -15.25 -17.10 -33.37
C THR A 195 -14.09 -16.25 -33.83
N ALA A 196 -14.09 -15.79 -35.09
CA ALA A 196 -13.10 -14.86 -35.61
C ALA A 196 -13.12 -13.53 -34.83
N ASN A 197 -14.31 -12.98 -34.54
CA ASN A 197 -14.47 -11.78 -33.74
C ASN A 197 -13.97 -11.96 -32.29
N ALA A 198 -14.30 -13.09 -31.66
CA ALA A 198 -13.84 -13.41 -30.30
C ALA A 198 -12.31 -13.59 -30.25
N GLN A 199 -11.70 -14.20 -31.26
CA GLN A 199 -10.24 -14.34 -31.38
C GLN A 199 -9.57 -12.98 -31.54
N LYS A 200 -10.14 -12.08 -32.34
CA LYS A 200 -9.63 -10.71 -32.50
C LYS A 200 -9.68 -9.95 -31.16
N TRP A 201 -10.82 -9.98 -30.48
CA TRP A 201 -10.99 -9.31 -29.18
C TRP A 201 -10.00 -9.85 -28.13
N ARG A 202 -9.81 -11.17 -28.06
CA ARG A 202 -8.80 -11.80 -27.21
C ARG A 202 -7.39 -11.28 -27.49
N ASN A 203 -7.00 -11.19 -28.76
CA ASN A 203 -5.67 -10.68 -29.14
C ASN A 203 -5.50 -9.20 -28.79
N ASP A 204 -6.53 -8.38 -29.00
CA ASP A 204 -6.52 -6.96 -28.63
C ASP A 204 -6.39 -6.79 -27.11
N CYS A 205 -7.12 -7.58 -26.32
CA CYS A 205 -7.02 -7.59 -24.87
C CYS A 205 -5.64 -8.04 -24.39
N ARG A 206 -5.06 -9.07 -25.02
CA ARG A 206 -3.70 -9.54 -24.74
C ARG A 206 -2.66 -8.45 -24.99
N GLN A 207 -2.76 -7.75 -26.12
CA GLN A 207 -1.83 -6.67 -26.45
C GLN A 207 -1.96 -5.51 -25.46
N LYS A 208 -3.20 -5.07 -25.17
CA LYS A 208 -3.47 -3.99 -24.22
C LYS A 208 -2.89 -4.23 -22.84
N ILE A 209 -3.05 -5.45 -22.28
CA ILE A 209 -2.50 -5.75 -20.96
C ILE A 209 -0.97 -5.78 -20.99
N THR A 210 -0.37 -6.38 -22.02
CA THR A 210 1.10 -6.42 -22.17
C THR A 210 1.69 -5.01 -22.27
N ASP A 211 1.12 -4.17 -23.13
CA ASP A 211 1.56 -2.79 -23.33
C ASP A 211 1.42 -1.96 -22.05
N PHE A 212 0.30 -2.11 -21.34
CA PHE A 212 0.10 -1.41 -20.08
C PHE A 212 1.12 -1.83 -19.01
N ILE A 213 1.36 -3.14 -18.86
CA ILE A 213 2.36 -3.62 -17.88
C ILE A 213 3.74 -3.06 -18.22
N GLN A 214 4.13 -3.05 -19.49
CA GLN A 214 5.44 -2.55 -19.89
C GLN A 214 5.56 -1.04 -19.64
N THR A 215 4.66 -0.26 -20.24
CA THR A 215 4.79 1.21 -20.32
C THR A 215 4.40 1.92 -19.02
N SER A 216 3.34 1.46 -18.35
CA SER A 216 2.78 2.11 -17.16
C SER A 216 3.38 1.58 -15.87
N ILE A 217 3.89 0.34 -15.83
CA ILE A 217 4.44 -0.26 -14.61
C ILE A 217 5.96 -0.45 -14.70
N PHE A 218 6.45 -1.21 -15.68
CA PHE A 218 7.87 -1.59 -15.72
C PHE A 218 8.79 -0.43 -16.08
N ASP A 219 8.42 0.39 -17.05
CA ASP A 219 9.22 1.57 -17.44
C ASP A 219 9.22 2.65 -16.34
N GLN A 220 8.25 2.63 -15.42
CA GLN A 220 8.18 3.57 -14.29
C GLN A 220 8.98 3.11 -13.06
N LYS A 221 9.53 1.88 -13.04
CA LYS A 221 10.26 1.33 -11.88
C LYS A 221 11.42 2.23 -11.42
N SER A 222 12.11 2.88 -12.35
CA SER A 222 13.19 3.82 -12.05
C SER A 222 12.67 5.02 -11.25
N LYS A 223 11.51 5.59 -11.63
CA LYS A 223 10.89 6.70 -10.90
C LYS A 223 10.41 6.29 -9.51
N HIS A 224 9.88 5.07 -9.37
CA HIS A 224 9.50 4.53 -8.07
C HIS A 224 10.73 4.34 -7.16
N ALA A 225 11.87 3.91 -7.69
CA ALA A 225 13.11 3.84 -6.91
C ALA A 225 13.64 5.24 -6.56
N GLU A 226 13.61 6.16 -7.51
CA GLU A 226 14.08 7.54 -7.33
C GLU A 226 13.30 8.27 -6.23
N CYS A 227 11.98 8.06 -6.13
CA CYS A 227 11.20 8.70 -5.08
C CYS A 227 11.57 8.21 -3.68
N VAL A 228 11.93 6.94 -3.52
CA VAL A 228 12.41 6.39 -2.24
C VAL A 228 13.78 6.97 -1.87
N LEU A 229 14.67 7.16 -2.86
CA LEU A 229 15.97 7.80 -2.62
C LEU A 229 15.81 9.27 -2.21
N LYS A 230 14.93 10.03 -2.89
CA LYS A 230 14.60 11.40 -2.50
C LYS A 230 13.96 11.48 -1.11
N PHE A 231 13.13 10.50 -0.76
CA PHE A 231 12.56 10.39 0.58
C PHE A 231 13.65 10.23 1.64
N ARG A 232 14.62 9.32 1.42
CA ARG A 232 15.78 9.14 2.31
C ARG A 232 16.51 10.46 2.54
N ASP A 233 16.78 11.21 1.48
CA ASP A 233 17.53 12.47 1.58
C ASP A 233 16.74 13.53 2.37
N GLU A 234 15.42 13.60 2.17
CA GLU A 234 14.55 14.47 2.96
C GLU A 234 14.46 14.03 4.42
N ALA A 235 14.47 12.72 4.71
CA ALA A 235 14.47 12.19 6.07
C ALA A 235 15.73 12.60 6.85
N VAL A 236 16.90 12.56 6.20
CA VAL A 236 18.16 13.07 6.79
C VAL A 236 18.04 14.57 7.07
N TYR A 237 17.50 15.34 6.11
CA TYR A 237 17.30 16.77 6.30
C TYR A 237 16.33 17.07 7.45
N PHE A 238 15.25 16.31 7.57
CA PHE A 238 14.28 16.44 8.67
C PHE A 238 14.94 16.29 10.03
N HIS A 239 15.72 15.23 10.26
CA HIS A 239 16.41 15.04 11.53
C HIS A 239 17.37 16.19 11.85
N ARG A 240 18.08 16.70 10.83
CA ARG A 240 18.96 17.86 11.00
C ARG A 240 18.16 19.12 11.39
N ALA A 241 17.10 19.44 10.65
CA ALA A 241 16.25 20.60 10.94
C ALA A 241 15.64 20.54 12.34
N MET A 242 15.17 19.36 12.76
CA MET A 242 14.64 19.15 14.11
C MET A 242 15.73 19.35 15.17
N SER A 243 16.95 18.86 14.93
CA SER A 243 18.08 19.03 15.87
C SER A 243 18.52 20.49 16.03
N GLU A 244 18.47 21.28 14.95
CA GLU A 244 18.84 22.70 14.96
C GLU A 244 17.84 23.55 15.78
N LEU A 245 16.60 23.08 15.94
CA LEU A 245 15.57 23.73 16.79
C LEU A 245 15.73 23.42 18.28
N ILE A 246 16.43 22.35 18.64
CA ILE A 246 16.65 21.95 20.02
C ILE A 246 17.93 22.64 20.51
N PRO A 247 17.83 23.59 21.46
CA PRO A 247 19.03 24.23 22.00
C PRO A 247 19.90 23.18 22.69
N PHE A 248 21.12 23.00 22.18
CA PHE A 248 22.12 22.22 22.90
C PHE A 248 22.56 23.02 24.13
N ASN A 249 22.22 22.50 25.31
CA ASN A 249 22.89 22.91 26.52
C ASN A 249 24.30 22.30 26.44
N GLU A 250 25.26 23.03 25.87
CA GLU A 250 26.66 22.82 26.24
C GLU A 250 26.76 23.18 27.72
N GLY A 251 26.35 22.23 28.58
CA GLY A 251 26.70 22.29 29.98
C GLY A 251 28.20 22.54 30.03
N LYS A 252 28.61 23.49 30.87
CA LYS A 252 29.99 23.57 31.35
C LYS A 252 30.33 22.22 31.97
N ASN A 253 30.71 21.25 31.15
CA ASN A 253 31.35 20.03 31.55
C ASN A 253 32.75 20.42 31.98
N ASN A 254 32.88 20.86 33.23
CA ASN A 254 34.10 20.71 34.01
C ASN A 254 34.36 19.20 34.31
N SER A 255 34.13 18.32 33.34
CA SER A 255 34.74 16.99 33.33
C SER A 255 35.95 17.10 32.41
N GLY A 256 37.13 17.18 33.03
CA GLY A 256 38.42 17.28 32.36
C GLY A 256 38.78 16.02 31.58
N MET A 257 37.98 15.62 30.60
CA MET A 257 38.37 14.64 29.59
C MET A 257 38.91 15.40 28.39
N LYS A 258 40.25 15.43 28.29
CA LYS A 258 40.93 15.84 27.06
C LYS A 258 40.48 14.93 25.92
N ALA A 259 40.19 15.53 24.77
CA ALA A 259 39.94 14.81 23.53
C ALA A 259 41.13 13.87 23.22
N PRO A 260 40.88 12.63 22.73
CA PRO A 260 41.96 11.76 22.30
C PRO A 260 42.64 12.38 21.08
N THR A 261 43.91 12.72 21.25
CA THR A 261 44.76 13.15 20.14
C THR A 261 45.02 11.96 19.23
N SER A 262 44.68 12.12 17.96
CA SER A 262 45.09 11.23 16.87
C SER A 262 46.61 11.02 16.87
N LYS A 263 47.02 9.76 16.84
CA LYS A 263 48.31 9.29 16.32
C LYS A 263 48.05 8.16 15.36
#